data_AF-A0A496W161-F1
#
_entry.id   AF-A0A496W161-F1
#
_cell.length_a   1.000
_cell.length_b   1.000
_cell.length_c   1.000
_cell.angle_alpha   90.00
_cell.angle_beta   90.00
_cell.angle_gamma   90.00
#
_symmetry.space_group_name_H-M   'P 1'
#
loop_
_entity.id
_entity.type
_entity.pdbx_description
1 polymer ?
#
loop_
_entity_poly.entity_id
_entity_poly.type
_entity_poly.pdbx_seq_one_letter_code
_entity_poly.pdbx_strand_id
1 'polypeptide(L)'
;MIENIYTINAGALFDALNAHRKSKALTEIDNPLIASKLGILFALKTNGYVNFKGEYVELNDAQLIALQEILDQHFNAEMIDEIRALVITQEQLQISQVVEIRRRSSSLQADNNGFFNKIKGFLKMKSKILEEPA
;
A
#
# COMPACT_ATOMS: atom_id res chain seq x y z
N MET A 1 15.45 25.09 -4.45
CA MET A 1 14.80 24.68 -3.18
C MET A 1 14.80 23.17 -3.17
N ILE A 2 15.16 22.54 -2.05
CA ILE A 2 15.01 21.10 -1.89
C ILE A 2 13.52 20.88 -1.62
N GLU A 3 12.81 20.18 -2.50
CA GLU A 3 11.43 19.79 -2.25
C GLU A 3 11.43 18.60 -1.28
N ASN A 4 10.73 18.74 -0.17
CA ASN A 4 10.56 17.61 0.75
C ASN A 4 9.57 16.63 0.14
N ILE A 5 9.98 15.36 0.03
CA ILE A 5 9.11 14.27 -0.41
C ILE A 5 8.72 13.46 0.82
N TYR A 6 7.41 13.33 1.01
CA TYR A 6 6.79 12.58 2.09
C TYR A 6 6.23 11.28 1.55
N THR A 7 6.50 10.17 2.24
CA THR A 7 5.89 8.87 1.92
C THR A 7 4.74 8.61 2.89
N ILE A 8 3.56 8.27 2.39
CA ILE A 8 2.39 7.93 3.21
C ILE A 8 1.96 6.51 2.89
N ASN A 9 1.71 5.69 3.92
CA ASN A 9 1.04 4.41 3.75
C ASN A 9 -0.46 4.64 3.51
N ALA A 10 -0.95 4.33 2.32
CA ALA A 10 -2.33 4.61 1.93
C ALA A 10 -3.35 3.76 2.72
N GLY A 11 -3.00 2.51 3.03
CA GLY A 11 -3.85 1.63 3.84
C GLY A 11 -4.06 2.19 5.25
N ALA A 12 -2.97 2.57 5.91
CA ALA A 12 -3.03 3.16 7.24
C ALA A 12 -3.78 4.50 7.25
N LEU A 13 -3.68 5.30 6.19
CA LEU A 13 -4.48 6.51 6.01
C LEU A 13 -5.98 6.20 5.95
N PHE A 14 -6.38 5.16 5.21
CA PHE A 14 -7.80 4.77 5.10
C PHE A 14 -8.34 4.20 6.41
N ASP A 15 -7.53 3.44 7.13
CA ASP A 15 -7.89 2.91 8.45
C ASP A 15 -8.06 4.05 9.46
N ALA A 16 -7.16 5.04 9.47
CA ALA A 16 -7.29 6.24 10.30
C ALA A 16 -8.54 7.05 9.93
N LEU A 17 -8.83 7.19 8.64
CA LEU A 17 -10.04 7.84 8.16
C LEU A 17 -11.31 7.15 8.67
N ASN A 18 -11.40 5.84 8.54
CA ASN A 18 -12.56 5.08 9.01
C ASN A 18 -12.66 5.08 10.53
N ALA A 19 -11.53 5.05 11.27
CA ALA A 19 -11.53 5.21 12.71
C ALA A 19 -12.09 6.57 13.15
N HIS A 20 -11.68 7.66 12.49
CA HIS A 20 -12.21 9.00 12.74
C HIS A 20 -13.72 9.09 12.37
N ARG A 21 -14.14 8.48 11.26
CA ARG A 21 -15.58 8.43 10.90
C ARG A 21 -16.40 7.71 11.96
N LYS A 22 -15.89 6.59 12.47
CA LYS A 22 -16.54 5.79 13.51
C LYS A 22 -16.65 6.55 14.84
N SER A 23 -15.65 7.34 15.21
CA SER A 23 -15.73 8.19 16.42
C SER A 23 -16.82 9.27 16.30
N LYS A 24 -17.17 9.68 15.08
CA LYS A 24 -18.30 10.57 14.76
C LYS A 24 -19.61 9.82 14.44
N ALA A 25 -19.70 8.52 14.73
CA ALA A 25 -20.85 7.67 14.42
C ALA A 25 -21.26 7.64 12.93
N LEU A 26 -20.30 7.87 12.03
CA LEU A 26 -20.48 7.75 10.59
C LEU A 26 -20.12 6.34 10.11
N THR A 27 -20.80 5.85 9.07
CA THR A 27 -20.51 4.56 8.44
C THR A 27 -19.11 4.55 7.83
N GLU A 28 -18.41 3.42 7.96
CA GLU A 28 -17.15 3.16 7.29
C GLU A 28 -17.32 3.17 5.76
N ILE A 29 -16.25 3.48 5.04
CA ILE A 29 -16.20 3.47 3.59
C ILE A 29 -15.18 2.41 3.17
N ASP A 30 -15.53 1.59 2.18
CA ASP A 30 -14.60 0.60 1.64
C ASP A 30 -13.31 1.24 1.12
N ASN A 31 -12.16 0.67 1.49
CA ASN A 31 -10.84 1.20 1.11
C ASN A 31 -10.68 1.42 -0.42
N PRO A 32 -11.12 0.52 -1.31
CA PRO A 32 -11.08 0.78 -2.75
C PRO A 32 -11.89 2.00 -3.20
N LEU A 33 -13.01 2.27 -2.52
CA LEU A 33 -13.86 3.43 -2.81
C LEU A 33 -13.22 4.72 -2.30
N ILE A 34 -12.60 4.69 -1.11
CA ILE A 34 -11.78 5.81 -0.60
C ILE A 34 -10.66 6.11 -1.59
N ALA A 35 -9.87 5.11 -1.98
CA ALA A 35 -8.75 5.28 -2.92
C ALA A 35 -9.19 5.88 -4.26
N SER A 36 -10.30 5.39 -4.82
CA SER A 36 -10.82 5.91 -6.09
C SER A 36 -11.31 7.35 -5.96
N LYS A 37 -12.10 7.65 -4.93
CA LYS A 37 -12.63 9.01 -4.70
C LYS A 37 -11.49 10.00 -4.42
N LEU A 38 -10.52 9.59 -3.61
CA LEU A 38 -9.36 10.40 -3.27
C LEU A 38 -8.50 10.69 -4.50
N GLY A 39 -8.21 9.69 -5.33
CA GLY A 39 -7.44 9.88 -6.57
C GLY A 39 -8.10 10.86 -7.55
N ILE A 40 -9.43 10.80 -7.70
CA ILE A 40 -10.18 11.74 -8.55
C ILE A 40 -10.08 13.16 -7.99
N LEU A 41 -10.41 13.35 -6.71
CA LEU A 41 -10.40 14.68 -6.07
C LEU A 41 -9.00 15.29 -6.07
N PHE A 42 -7.99 14.47 -5.84
CA PHE A 42 -6.59 14.87 -5.86
C PHE A 42 -6.15 15.35 -7.24
N ALA A 43 -6.50 14.61 -8.29
CA ALA A 43 -6.21 15.00 -9.66
C ALA A 43 -6.88 16.30 -10.07
N LEU A 44 -8.15 16.49 -9.68
CA LEU A 44 -8.88 17.73 -9.93
C LEU A 44 -8.26 18.94 -9.21
N LYS A 45 -7.74 18.74 -8.00
CA LYS A 45 -7.21 19.82 -7.17
C LYS A 45 -5.77 20.21 -7.52
N THR A 46 -4.93 19.22 -7.84
CA THR A 46 -3.49 19.43 -8.05
C THR A 46 -3.10 19.48 -9.53
N ASN A 47 -4.01 19.15 -10.45
CA ASN A 47 -3.69 18.85 -11.86
C ASN A 47 -2.63 17.74 -12.02
N GLY A 48 -2.45 16.88 -11.00
CA GLY A 48 -1.47 15.81 -10.96
C GLY A 48 -2.08 14.46 -10.59
N TYR A 49 -1.56 13.38 -11.18
CA TYR A 49 -2.05 12.02 -10.89
C TYR A 49 -1.26 11.37 -9.76
N VAL A 50 -1.98 10.82 -8.77
CA VAL A 50 -1.43 9.97 -7.71
C VAL A 50 -2.30 8.72 -7.58
N ASN A 51 -1.67 7.55 -7.53
CA ASN A 51 -2.37 6.27 -7.38
C ASN A 51 -2.49 5.86 -5.90
N PHE A 52 -3.61 6.22 -5.28
CA PHE A 52 -3.91 5.83 -3.90
C PHE A 52 -4.31 4.35 -3.72
N LYS A 53 -4.31 3.54 -4.79
CA LYS A 53 -4.49 2.08 -4.68
C LYS A 53 -3.18 1.35 -4.35
N GLY A 54 -2.03 2.03 -4.49
CA GLY A 54 -0.74 1.50 -4.06
C GLY A 54 -0.62 1.46 -2.54
N GLU A 55 0.35 0.70 -2.03
CA GLU A 55 0.61 0.62 -0.58
C GLU A 55 1.14 1.95 -0.03
N TYR A 56 2.02 2.60 -0.80
CA TYR A 56 2.64 3.87 -0.44
C TYR A 56 2.40 4.92 -1.54
N VAL A 57 2.27 6.18 -1.12
CA VAL A 57 2.21 7.34 -2.00
C VAL A 57 3.27 8.35 -1.61
N GLU A 58 3.94 8.92 -2.61
CA GLU A 58 4.92 9.98 -2.42
C GLU A 58 4.28 11.32 -2.78
N LEU A 59 4.36 12.29 -1.87
CA LEU A 59 3.77 13.61 -2.02
C LEU A 59 4.80 14.68 -1.67
N ASN A 60 4.83 15.77 -2.42
CA ASN A 60 5.56 16.98 -2.00
C ASN A 60 4.72 17.82 -1.02
N ASP A 61 5.28 18.93 -0.53
CA ASP A 61 4.62 19.84 0.42
C ASP A 61 3.24 20.32 -0.08
N ALA A 62 3.15 20.79 -1.33
CA ALA A 62 1.89 21.31 -1.90
C ALA A 62 0.83 20.21 -2.05
N GLN A 63 1.27 19.01 -2.43
CA GLN A 63 0.44 17.81 -2.55
C GLN A 63 -0.06 17.32 -1.19
N LEU A 64 0.76 17.40 -0.15
CA LEU A 64 0.36 17.05 1.21
C LEU A 64 -0.73 18.00 1.75
N ILE A 65 -0.59 19.30 1.49
CA ILE A 65 -1.62 20.30 1.82
C ILE A 65 -2.92 19.99 1.07
N ALA A 66 -2.83 19.70 -0.24
CA ALA A 66 -3.99 19.34 -1.04
C ALA A 66 -4.70 18.09 -0.51
N LEU A 67 -3.95 17.07 -0.05
CA LEU A 67 -4.49 15.88 0.58
C LEU A 67 -5.27 16.22 1.87
N GLN A 68 -4.72 17.06 2.74
CA GLN A 68 -5.37 17.48 3.99
C GLN A 68 -6.70 18.19 3.71
N GLU A 69 -6.70 19.15 2.78
CA GLU A 69 -7.90 19.88 2.39
C GLU A 69 -8.99 18.97 1.80
N ILE A 70 -8.60 17.96 1.02
CA ILE A 70 -9.57 16.99 0.46
C ILE A 70 -10.21 16.14 1.57
N LEU A 71 -9.42 15.67 2.53
CA LEU A 71 -9.91 14.83 3.63
C LEU A 71 -10.89 15.60 4.52
N ASP A 72 -10.58 16.86 4.81
CA ASP A 72 -11.47 17.74 5.55
C ASP A 72 -12.78 17.97 4.77
N GLN A 73 -12.69 18.52 3.55
CA GLN A 73 -13.85 18.98 2.77
C GLN A 73 -14.76 17.84 2.27
N HIS A 74 -14.19 16.70 1.91
CA HIS A 74 -14.93 15.63 1.21
C HIS A 74 -15.14 14.36 2.01
N PHE A 75 -14.41 14.19 3.12
CA PHE A 75 -14.55 13.05 4.00
C PHE A 75 -14.96 13.43 5.43
N ASN A 76 -15.10 14.73 5.73
CA ASN A 76 -15.46 15.28 7.03
C ASN A 76 -14.48 14.84 8.13
N ALA A 77 -13.19 14.84 7.77
CA ALA A 77 -12.11 14.25 8.55
C ALA A 77 -10.99 15.27 8.80
N GLU A 78 -11.11 16.01 9.90
CA GLU A 78 -10.05 16.86 10.44
C GLU A 78 -8.97 15.95 11.06
N MET A 79 -8.05 15.46 10.24
CA MET A 79 -7.06 14.45 10.63
C MET A 79 -5.61 14.96 10.51
N ILE A 80 -5.38 16.23 10.81
CA ILE A 80 -4.08 16.87 10.60
C ILE A 80 -2.98 16.15 11.37
N ASP A 81 -3.25 15.76 12.62
CA ASP A 81 -2.28 15.11 13.49
C ASP A 81 -2.04 13.64 13.11
N GLU A 82 -3.08 12.93 12.69
CA GLU A 82 -3.00 11.55 12.21
C GLU A 82 -2.22 11.45 10.90
N ILE A 83 -2.46 12.38 9.97
CA ILE A 83 -1.69 12.44 8.71
C ILE A 83 -0.21 12.70 9.01
N ARG A 84 0.10 13.61 9.96
CA ARG A 84 1.49 13.86 10.39
C ARG A 84 2.14 12.61 11.01
N ALA A 85 1.39 11.81 11.75
CA ALA A 85 1.89 10.56 12.33
C ALA A 85 2.10 9.45 11.29
N LEU A 86 1.36 9.49 10.18
CA LEU A 86 1.43 8.51 9.09
C LEU A 86 2.45 8.87 7.99
N VAL A 87 2.89 10.12 7.96
CA VAL A 87 3.94 10.60 7.07
C VAL A 87 5.28 10.03 7.53
N ILE A 88 5.87 9.21 6.68
CA ILE A 88 7.23 8.70 6.82
C ILE A 88 8.14 9.63 6.01
N THR A 89 9.05 10.31 6.69
CA THR A 89 10.11 11.09 6.02
C THR A 89 11.20 10.15 5.51
N GLN A 90 11.95 10.54 4.47
CA GLN A 90 13.05 9.71 3.94
C GLN A 90 14.08 9.31 5.02
N GLU A 91 14.28 10.14 6.04
CA GLU A 91 15.15 9.83 7.18
C GLU A 91 14.65 8.64 8.01
N GLN A 92 13.34 8.47 8.16
CA GLN A 92 12.74 7.35 8.90
C GLN A 92 12.75 6.03 8.10
N LEU A 93 12.71 6.10 6.77
CA LEU A 93 12.85 4.92 5.90
C LEU A 93 14.26 4.31 6.00
N GLN A 94 15.31 5.14 6.10
CA GLN A 94 16.68 4.64 6.27
C GLN A 94 16.88 3.94 7.63
N ILE A 95 16.20 4.40 8.68
CA ILE A 95 16.27 3.78 10.02
C ILE A 95 15.55 2.42 10.04
N SER A 96 14.37 2.32 9.41
CA SER A 96 13.60 1.06 9.38
C SER A 96 14.29 -0.06 8.58
N GLN A 97 14.99 0.27 7.49
CA GLN A 97 15.75 -0.73 6.71
C GLN A 97 16.93 -1.32 7.51
N VAL A 98 17.59 -0.54 8.37
CA VAL A 98 18.66 -1.03 9.24
C VAL A 98 18.13 -2.01 10.30
N VAL A 99 16.90 -1.82 10.79
CA VAL A 99 16.28 -2.70 11.79
C VAL A 99 15.85 -4.03 11.17
N GLU A 100 15.35 -4.04 9.93
CA GLU A 100 14.94 -5.29 9.26
C GLU A 100 16.14 -6.17 8.89
N ILE A 101 17.26 -5.58 8.46
CA ILE A 101 18.52 -6.30 8.16
C ILE A 101 19.08 -6.97 9.44
N ARG A 102 18.94 -6.34 10.60
CA ARG A 102 19.35 -6.91 11.90
C ARG A 102 18.43 -8.03 12.41
N ARG A 103 17.17 -8.09 11.99
CA ARG A 103 16.24 -9.17 12.38
C ARG A 103 16.37 -10.42 11.51
N ARG A 104 16.82 -10.29 10.25
CA ARG A 104 17.09 -11.46 9.38
C ARG A 104 18.41 -12.17 9.69
N SER A 105 19.33 -11.52 10.39
CA SER A 105 20.66 -12.07 10.68
C SER A 105 20.75 -12.84 12.01
N SER A 106 19.68 -12.88 12.82
CA SER A 106 19.67 -13.52 14.15
C SER A 106 18.88 -14.84 14.24
N SER A 107 18.41 -15.42 13.12
CA SER A 107 17.64 -16.68 13.13
C SER A 107 18.22 -17.82 12.28
N LEU A 108 19.55 -17.90 12.14
CA LEU A 108 20.22 -19.08 11.60
C LEU A 108 20.92 -19.87 12.73
N GLN A 109 20.13 -20.51 13.59
CA GLN A 109 20.62 -21.60 14.43
C GLN A 109 19.47 -22.54 14.85
N ALA A 110 19.69 -23.83 14.57
CA ALA A 110 18.85 -25.02 14.88
C ALA A 110 17.55 -25.16 14.07
N ASP A 111 17.13 -26.29 13.53
CA ASP A 111 17.70 -27.64 13.50
C ASP A 111 17.00 -28.46 12.40
N ASN A 112 17.64 -29.55 12.01
CA ASN A 112 17.18 -30.59 11.09
C ASN A 112 15.74 -31.10 11.37
N ASN A 113 14.94 -31.30 10.32
CA ASN A 113 14.37 -32.61 10.00
C ASN A 113 13.56 -32.59 8.69
N GLY A 114 13.85 -33.55 7.82
CA GLY A 114 13.42 -33.57 6.43
C GLY A 114 11.96 -33.97 6.21
N PHE A 115 11.38 -33.40 5.14
CA PHE A 115 10.11 -33.84 4.55
C PHE A 115 10.08 -33.63 3.03
N PHE A 116 11.20 -33.83 2.33
CA PHE A 116 11.21 -33.90 0.87
C PHE A 116 11.47 -35.33 0.41
N ASN A 117 10.40 -36.11 0.27
CA ASN A 117 10.36 -37.20 -0.70
C ASN A 117 8.92 -37.64 -0.99
N LYS A 118 8.64 -37.81 -2.28
CA LYS A 118 7.46 -38.46 -2.92
C LYS A 118 6.29 -37.55 -3.30
N ILE A 119 6.37 -36.95 -4.50
CA ILE A 119 5.39 -37.25 -5.57
C ILE A 119 6.17 -37.36 -6.89
N LYS A 120 6.44 -38.61 -7.30
CA LYS A 120 6.83 -38.99 -8.67
C LYS A 120 5.57 -39.50 -9.37
N GLY A 121 5.34 -39.05 -10.61
CA GLY A 121 4.35 -39.61 -11.53
C GLY A 121 3.33 -38.55 -11.97
N PHE A 122 2.98 -38.37 -13.23
CA PHE A 122 3.25 -39.11 -14.47
C PHE A 122 3.20 -38.09 -15.62
N LEU A 123 4.30 -37.98 -16.38
CA LEU A 123 4.37 -37.21 -17.63
C LEU A 123 4.67 -38.22 -18.74
N LYS A 124 3.61 -38.81 -19.33
CA LYS A 124 3.65 -39.40 -20.68
C LYS A 124 2.26 -39.93 -21.07
N MET A 125 1.63 -39.27 -22.03
CA MET A 125 1.06 -39.97 -23.19
C MET A 125 1.01 -39.00 -24.36
N LYS A 126 1.88 -39.25 -25.34
CA LYS A 126 1.71 -38.80 -26.72
C LYS A 126 0.77 -39.80 -27.39
N SER A 127 -0.24 -39.33 -28.09
CA SER A 127 -0.82 -40.03 -29.23
C SER A 127 -0.86 -39.05 -30.41
N LYS A 128 0.08 -39.28 -31.33
CA LYS A 128 -0.03 -38.92 -32.76
C LYS A 128 -1.18 -39.72 -33.39
N ILE A 129 -1.54 -39.34 -34.63
CA ILE A 129 -2.43 -39.97 -35.64
C ILE A 129 -3.67 -39.05 -35.83
N LEU A 130 -4.02 -38.49 -36.99
CA LEU A 130 -3.59 -38.65 -38.40
C LEU A 130 -3.98 -37.38 -39.19
N GLU A 131 -3.23 -37.07 -40.24
CA GLU A 131 -3.52 -36.05 -41.27
C GLU A 131 -4.74 -36.41 -42.15
N GLU A 132 -5.54 -35.38 -42.50
CA GLU A 132 -6.17 -34.98 -43.81
C GLU A 132 -6.88 -36.01 -44.74
N PRO A 133 -7.51 -35.60 -45.87
CA PRO A 133 -8.18 -34.35 -46.31
C PRO A 133 -9.65 -34.64 -46.81
N ALA A 134 -10.51 -33.68 -47.16
CA ALA A 134 -10.59 -32.92 -48.42
C ALA A 134 -11.73 -31.88 -48.34
#